data_AF-O76609-F1
#
_entry.id   AF-O76609-F1
#
_cell.length_a   1.000
_cell.length_b   1.000
_cell.length_c   1.000
_cell.angle_alpha   90.00
_cell.angle_beta   90.00
_cell.angle_gamma   90.00
#
_symmetry.space_group_name_H-M   'P 1'
#
loop_
_entity.id
_entity.type
_entity.pdbx_description
1 polymer ?
#
loop_
_entity_poly.entity_id
_entity_poly.type
_entity_poly.pdbx_seq_one_letter_code
_entity_poly.pdbx_strand_id
1 'polypeptide(L)'
;MLQLLAFLLALPFLASASKEPICTHGFTLVGNKCLKLFHEPLSHKNAERVCSTFGATLVTIKSSDEHIDVTTLSGKDKNVWLGLYCINNYRSNCLWDDSNISTDQRNGFQSRPNVTQGNCVTVNTTSEHWSSTDCSKESNLFVCELPTTFEDNCQHNYNGSCYIPHVASSFIRAQRTCEEECGSLVSIHSANENRYFNILASTFAQNEQVFIGGMWTLSGRPSWIDGSRWDHDKIDSLRKREGACLVVSGEKSNERQPWGLWYTGNCDYDRKFFCKRPAGEKCNPDRPEDPTPPVLYTCNTTILVTQGLIIAPPITEAGLEHGFCYYHIYTVGSSSIMLTFTQLDMHPNYHELNAYDGDSENSRLISTIHNYNSPTLTSSGNAMFVTFRSNGTSTNWFGFHARFTEFYFASPMNKLL
;
A
#
# COMPACT_ATOMS: atom_id res chain seq x y z
N MET A 1 -11.75 38.45 50.14
CA MET A 1 -12.39 38.51 48.82
C MET A 1 -11.40 38.01 47.78
N LEU A 2 -11.35 36.70 47.53
CA LEU A 2 -10.59 36.13 46.41
C LEU A 2 -11.61 35.39 45.53
N GLN A 3 -12.17 36.10 44.56
CA GLN A 3 -13.05 35.50 43.55
C GLN A 3 -12.18 34.71 42.58
N LEU A 4 -12.22 33.38 42.67
CA LEU A 4 -11.69 32.47 41.67
C LEU A 4 -12.44 32.72 40.35
N LEU A 5 -11.81 33.41 39.40
CA LEU A 5 -12.25 33.44 38.00
C LEU A 5 -11.93 32.08 37.37
N ALA A 6 -12.93 31.21 37.31
CA ALA A 6 -12.90 30.00 36.52
C ALA A 6 -12.96 30.37 35.02
N PHE A 7 -11.80 30.49 34.38
CA PHE A 7 -11.69 30.56 32.93
C PHE A 7 -12.08 29.21 32.33
N LEU A 8 -13.34 29.10 31.90
CA LEU A 8 -13.82 28.04 31.01
C LEU A 8 -13.09 28.18 29.66
N LEU A 9 -11.97 27.47 29.53
CA LEU A 9 -11.31 27.18 28.26
C LEU A 9 -12.27 26.34 27.41
N ALA A 10 -13.10 27.00 26.61
CA ALA A 10 -13.78 26.37 25.50
C ALA A 10 -12.72 26.00 24.46
N LEU A 11 -12.16 24.79 24.56
CA LEU A 11 -11.43 24.19 23.45
C LEU A 11 -12.43 24.02 22.30
N PRO A 12 -12.25 24.72 21.16
CA PRO A 12 -13.05 24.42 19.99
C PRO A 12 -12.65 23.01 19.55
N PHE A 13 -13.56 22.06 19.76
CA PHE A 13 -13.51 20.79 19.06
C PHE A 13 -13.54 21.12 17.57
N LEU A 14 -12.36 21.18 16.95
CA LEU A 14 -12.25 21.01 15.51
C LEU A 14 -12.75 19.59 15.26
N ALA A 15 -14.05 19.47 15.02
CA ALA A 15 -14.62 18.28 14.43
C ALA A 15 -13.97 18.18 13.05
N SER A 16 -12.86 17.45 12.97
CA SER A 16 -12.36 16.94 11.69
C SER A 16 -13.52 16.18 11.10
N ALA A 17 -14.21 16.76 10.12
CA ALA A 17 -15.30 16.10 9.43
C ALA A 17 -14.70 14.85 8.78
N SER A 18 -14.91 13.69 9.42
CA SER A 18 -14.49 12.41 8.88
C SER A 18 -15.27 12.21 7.59
N LYS A 19 -14.57 11.92 6.49
CA LYS A 19 -15.21 11.63 5.21
C LYS A 19 -16.20 10.48 5.36
N GLU A 20 -17.34 10.60 4.69
CA GLU A 20 -18.37 9.57 4.75
C GLU A 20 -17.93 8.32 3.98
N PRO A 21 -17.96 7.12 4.60
CA PRO A 21 -17.60 5.89 3.92
C PRO A 21 -18.68 5.52 2.89
N ILE A 22 -18.24 5.01 1.73
CA ILE A 22 -19.09 4.52 0.65
C ILE A 22 -18.75 3.08 0.27
N CYS A 23 -19.61 2.49 -0.55
CA CYS A 23 -19.43 1.17 -1.14
C CYS A 23 -19.33 1.24 -2.66
N THR A 24 -18.56 0.33 -3.25
CA THR A 24 -18.37 0.21 -4.70
C THR A 24 -19.10 -1.02 -5.24
N HIS A 25 -19.12 -1.18 -6.57
CA HIS A 25 -19.68 -2.37 -7.25
C HIS A 25 -21.15 -2.68 -6.92
N GLY A 26 -21.92 -1.67 -6.53
CA GLY A 26 -23.33 -1.81 -6.13
C GLY A 26 -23.52 -2.63 -4.85
N PHE A 27 -22.51 -2.67 -3.97
CA PHE A 27 -22.68 -3.12 -2.60
C PHE A 27 -23.39 -2.03 -1.78
N THR A 28 -24.12 -2.45 -0.76
CA THR A 28 -24.84 -1.55 0.14
C THR A 28 -24.05 -1.36 1.42
N LEU A 29 -23.95 -0.12 1.90
CA LEU A 29 -23.36 0.17 3.21
C LEU A 29 -24.33 -0.31 4.30
N VAL A 30 -23.91 -1.30 5.08
CA VAL A 30 -24.67 -1.87 6.19
C VAL A 30 -23.73 -1.89 7.41
N GLY A 31 -24.07 -1.10 8.44
CA GLY A 31 -23.14 -0.82 9.53
C GLY A 31 -21.87 -0.16 9.00
N ASN A 32 -20.72 -0.84 9.19
CA ASN A 32 -19.40 -0.42 8.71
C ASN A 32 -18.86 -1.31 7.57
N LYS A 33 -19.71 -2.15 6.96
CA LYS A 33 -19.32 -3.06 5.88
C LYS A 33 -20.08 -2.75 4.59
N CYS A 34 -19.45 -3.05 3.46
CA CYS A 34 -20.15 -3.09 2.19
C CYS A 34 -20.62 -4.51 1.95
N LEU A 35 -21.95 -4.73 1.97
CA LEU A 35 -22.56 -6.03 1.83
C LEU A 35 -23.38 -6.12 0.54
N LYS A 36 -23.41 -7.30 -0.09
CA LYS A 36 -24.26 -7.59 -1.24
C LYS A 36 -24.81 -9.00 -1.19
N LEU A 37 -26.13 -9.12 -1.14
CA LEU A 37 -26.84 -10.40 -1.21
C LEU A 37 -26.95 -10.88 -2.65
N PHE A 38 -26.63 -12.14 -2.87
CA PHE A 38 -26.85 -12.83 -4.14
C PHE A 38 -27.98 -13.84 -3.99
N HIS A 39 -28.98 -13.71 -4.87
CA HIS A 39 -30.22 -14.48 -4.81
C HIS A 39 -30.16 -15.85 -5.48
N GLU A 40 -29.15 -16.10 -6.31
CA GLU A 40 -28.94 -17.40 -6.96
C GLU A 40 -28.25 -18.36 -5.97
N PRO A 41 -28.90 -19.47 -5.56
CA PRO A 41 -28.29 -20.40 -4.63
C PRO A 41 -27.12 -21.14 -5.28
N LEU A 42 -25.94 -21.07 -4.67
CA LEU A 42 -24.72 -21.71 -5.15
C LEU A 42 -24.09 -22.56 -4.05
N SER A 43 -23.25 -23.52 -4.45
CA SER A 43 -22.35 -24.18 -3.50
C SER A 43 -21.35 -23.19 -2.92
N HIS A 44 -20.82 -23.48 -1.73
CA HIS A 44 -19.90 -22.56 -1.02
C HIS A 44 -18.72 -22.14 -1.92
N LYS A 45 -18.10 -23.11 -2.60
CA LYS A 45 -16.96 -22.86 -3.51
C LYS A 45 -17.32 -21.92 -4.66
N ASN A 46 -18.52 -22.04 -5.22
CA ASN A 46 -18.96 -21.19 -6.31
C ASN A 46 -19.38 -19.80 -5.81
N ALA A 47 -20.01 -19.72 -4.65
CA ALA A 47 -20.34 -18.46 -3.97
C ALA A 47 -19.07 -17.65 -3.65
N GLU A 48 -18.05 -18.29 -3.09
CA GLU A 48 -16.75 -17.66 -2.83
C GLU A 48 -16.10 -17.14 -4.12
N ARG A 49 -16.19 -17.91 -5.21
CA ARG A 49 -15.70 -17.47 -6.52
C ARG A 49 -16.44 -16.22 -7.00
N VAL A 50 -17.76 -16.13 -6.81
CA VAL A 50 -18.52 -14.92 -7.16
C VAL A 50 -18.06 -13.73 -6.32
N CYS A 51 -17.91 -13.87 -5.00
CA CYS A 51 -17.37 -12.78 -4.18
C CYS A 51 -15.97 -12.36 -4.63
N SER A 52 -15.13 -13.33 -4.98
CA SER A 52 -13.76 -13.06 -5.44
C SER A 52 -13.70 -12.27 -6.74
N THR A 53 -14.74 -12.25 -7.60
CA THR A 53 -14.68 -11.42 -8.83
C THR A 53 -14.71 -9.92 -8.54
N PHE A 54 -15.21 -9.54 -7.35
CA PHE A 54 -15.20 -8.17 -6.84
C PHE A 54 -14.00 -7.90 -5.91
N GLY A 55 -13.14 -8.90 -5.69
CA GLY A 55 -12.14 -8.89 -4.61
C GLY A 55 -12.76 -8.84 -3.20
N ALA A 56 -14.02 -9.28 -3.09
CA ALA A 56 -14.73 -9.52 -1.85
C ALA A 56 -14.48 -10.94 -1.31
N THR A 57 -14.97 -11.18 -0.11
CA THR A 57 -15.07 -12.51 0.52
C THR A 57 -16.51 -12.82 0.87
N LEU A 58 -16.82 -14.05 1.27
CA LEU A 58 -18.11 -14.33 1.90
C LEU A 58 -18.21 -13.61 3.24
N VAL A 59 -19.41 -13.18 3.61
CA VAL A 59 -19.63 -12.32 4.77
C VAL A 59 -19.11 -12.93 6.07
N THR A 60 -18.47 -12.10 6.88
CA THR A 60 -18.06 -12.43 8.23
C THR A 60 -19.05 -11.85 9.25
N ILE A 61 -19.28 -12.56 10.36
CA ILE A 61 -20.18 -12.10 11.43
C ILE A 61 -19.44 -12.18 12.77
N LYS A 62 -18.85 -11.07 13.17
CA LYS A 62 -17.97 -10.91 14.34
C LYS A 62 -18.65 -10.22 15.52
N SER A 63 -19.82 -9.60 15.32
CA SER A 63 -20.61 -8.95 16.37
C SER A 63 -22.10 -9.30 16.28
N SER A 64 -22.86 -8.98 17.32
CA SER A 64 -24.32 -9.14 17.30
C SER A 64 -25.00 -8.17 16.33
N ASP A 65 -24.45 -6.97 16.16
CA ASP A 65 -24.96 -5.99 15.20
C ASP A 65 -24.78 -6.49 13.77
N GLU A 66 -23.59 -7.02 13.44
CA GLU A 66 -23.33 -7.63 12.13
C GLU A 66 -24.26 -8.82 11.85
N HIS A 67 -24.68 -9.55 12.89
CA HIS A 67 -25.63 -10.65 12.71
C HIS A 67 -27.01 -10.13 12.32
N ILE A 68 -27.51 -9.11 13.01
CA ILE A 68 -28.80 -8.48 12.72
C ILE A 68 -28.76 -7.89 11.30
N ASP A 69 -27.67 -7.23 10.95
CA ASP A 69 -27.45 -6.65 9.62
C ASP A 69 -27.54 -7.72 8.52
N VAL A 70 -26.82 -8.84 8.68
CA VAL A 70 -26.81 -9.92 7.69
C VAL A 70 -28.16 -10.64 7.61
N THR A 71 -28.81 -10.95 8.74
CA THR A 71 -30.11 -11.65 8.72
C THR A 71 -31.22 -10.75 8.17
N THR A 72 -31.19 -9.45 8.47
CA THR A 72 -32.12 -8.45 7.93
C THR A 72 -31.93 -8.29 6.42
N LEU A 73 -30.68 -8.11 5.95
CA LEU A 73 -30.37 -8.01 4.52
C LEU A 73 -30.83 -9.25 3.75
N SER A 74 -30.65 -10.44 4.34
CA SER A 74 -30.95 -11.73 3.71
C SER A 74 -32.44 -12.05 3.62
N GLY A 75 -33.26 -11.47 4.49
CA GLY A 75 -34.67 -11.80 4.63
C GLY A 75 -34.93 -13.12 5.37
N LYS A 76 -36.21 -13.38 5.65
CA LYS A 76 -36.65 -14.54 6.44
C LYS A 76 -36.63 -15.85 5.65
N ASP A 77 -36.54 -16.97 6.38
CA ASP A 77 -36.64 -18.34 5.85
C ASP A 77 -35.56 -18.71 4.84
N LYS A 78 -34.35 -18.19 5.05
CA LYS A 78 -33.18 -18.40 4.20
C LYS A 78 -32.04 -19.08 4.96
N ASN A 79 -31.24 -19.83 4.23
CA ASN A 79 -29.90 -20.23 4.66
C ASN A 79 -28.89 -19.44 3.82
N VAL A 80 -27.91 -18.84 4.47
CA VAL A 80 -26.92 -17.97 3.83
C VAL A 80 -25.52 -18.43 4.18
N TRP A 81 -24.67 -18.62 3.17
CA TRP A 81 -23.26 -18.94 3.37
C TRP A 81 -22.54 -17.81 4.12
N LEU A 82 -21.75 -18.21 5.10
CA LEU A 82 -20.79 -17.36 5.79
C LEU A 82 -19.39 -17.67 5.27
N GLY A 83 -18.49 -16.69 5.31
CA GLY A 83 -17.06 -16.89 5.08
C GLY A 83 -16.40 -17.53 6.29
N LEU A 84 -16.90 -18.69 6.73
CA LEU A 84 -16.45 -19.40 7.91
C LEU A 84 -16.30 -20.89 7.61
N TYR A 85 -15.10 -21.41 7.87
CA TYR A 85 -14.75 -22.81 7.66
C TYR A 85 -14.25 -23.45 8.95
N CYS A 86 -14.90 -24.53 9.39
CA CYS A 86 -14.52 -25.30 10.58
C CYS A 86 -13.74 -26.55 10.19
N ILE A 87 -12.47 -26.63 10.60
CA ILE A 87 -11.60 -27.79 10.32
C ILE A 87 -12.10 -29.04 11.07
N ASN A 88 -12.57 -28.84 12.30
CA ASN A 88 -13.13 -29.89 13.15
C ASN A 88 -14.23 -29.31 14.07
N ASN A 89 -14.71 -30.12 15.01
CA ASN A 89 -15.82 -29.76 15.90
C ASN A 89 -15.44 -28.78 17.03
N TYR A 90 -14.18 -28.31 17.08
CA TYR A 90 -13.75 -27.30 18.04
C TYR A 90 -13.89 -25.89 17.42
N ARG A 91 -14.59 -25.00 18.13
CA ARG A 91 -14.88 -23.63 17.67
C ARG A 91 -13.61 -22.80 17.38
N SER A 92 -12.56 -23.01 18.16
CA SER A 92 -11.25 -22.37 17.96
C SER A 92 -10.61 -22.71 16.61
N ASN A 93 -11.07 -23.80 15.97
CA ASN A 93 -10.58 -24.27 14.67
C ASN A 93 -11.53 -23.90 13.53
N CYS A 94 -12.44 -22.95 13.76
CA CYS A 94 -13.20 -22.29 12.72
C CYS A 94 -12.52 -20.97 12.32
N LEU A 95 -12.28 -20.79 11.04
CA LEU A 95 -11.49 -19.72 10.45
C LEU A 95 -12.36 -18.86 9.54
N TRP A 96 -12.27 -17.54 9.69
CA TRP A 96 -12.96 -16.60 8.81
C TRP A 96 -12.17 -16.38 7.51
N ASP A 97 -12.87 -16.14 6.41
CA ASP A 97 -12.25 -15.90 5.09
C ASP A 97 -11.38 -14.63 5.08
N ASP A 98 -11.71 -13.65 5.93
CA ASP A 98 -11.08 -12.33 5.96
C ASP A 98 -9.79 -12.28 6.80
N SER A 99 -9.57 -13.25 7.68
CA SER A 99 -8.48 -13.25 8.65
C SER A 99 -8.26 -14.63 9.27
N ASN A 100 -7.01 -14.95 9.62
CA ASN A 100 -6.70 -16.19 10.36
C ASN A 100 -7.12 -16.13 11.86
N ILE A 101 -8.02 -15.21 12.23
CA ILE A 101 -8.48 -15.04 13.62
C ILE A 101 -9.64 -16.00 13.86
N SER A 102 -9.56 -16.76 14.96
CA SER A 102 -10.57 -17.73 15.40
C SER A 102 -11.89 -17.05 15.78
N THR A 103 -12.97 -17.83 15.81
CA THR A 103 -14.32 -17.39 16.24
C THR A 103 -14.44 -16.98 17.72
N ASP A 104 -13.33 -16.78 18.44
CA ASP A 104 -13.35 -16.49 19.88
C ASP A 104 -14.07 -15.16 20.22
N GLN A 105 -14.25 -14.28 19.24
CA GLN A 105 -15.01 -13.02 19.40
C GLN A 105 -16.55 -13.21 19.37
N ARG A 106 -17.06 -14.16 18.57
CA ARG A 106 -18.51 -14.46 18.48
C ARG A 106 -18.77 -15.89 18.01
N ASN A 107 -19.66 -16.58 18.72
CA ASN A 107 -20.17 -17.90 18.35
C ASN A 107 -21.69 -17.84 18.10
N GLY A 108 -22.12 -18.02 16.85
CA GLY A 108 -23.53 -18.14 16.48
C GLY A 108 -24.04 -19.58 16.39
N PHE A 109 -23.22 -20.60 16.63
CA PHE A 109 -23.69 -21.98 16.62
C PHE A 109 -24.60 -22.26 17.81
N GLN A 110 -25.76 -22.89 17.55
CA GLN A 110 -26.66 -23.40 18.59
C GLN A 110 -25.95 -24.45 19.49
N SER A 111 -25.08 -25.25 18.88
CA SER A 111 -24.24 -26.22 19.59
C SER A 111 -22.77 -26.07 19.18
N ARG A 112 -21.98 -27.14 19.14
CA ARG A 112 -20.63 -27.10 18.57
C ARG A 112 -20.72 -27.28 17.04
N PRO A 113 -19.74 -26.83 16.25
CA PRO A 113 -19.65 -27.20 14.84
C PRO A 113 -19.72 -28.73 14.68
N ASN A 114 -20.32 -29.18 13.58
CA ASN A 114 -20.45 -30.60 13.27
C ASN A 114 -19.90 -30.88 11.86
N VAL A 115 -18.59 -31.11 11.76
CA VAL A 115 -17.91 -31.32 10.48
C VAL A 115 -18.32 -32.62 9.77
N THR A 116 -19.06 -33.52 10.43
CA THR A 116 -19.66 -34.66 9.73
C THR A 116 -20.83 -34.25 8.82
N GLN A 117 -21.48 -33.12 9.11
CA GLN A 117 -22.49 -32.51 8.23
C GLN A 117 -21.84 -31.64 7.14
N GLY A 118 -20.69 -31.04 7.46
CA GLY A 118 -19.84 -30.33 6.52
C GLY A 118 -18.99 -29.28 7.21
N ASN A 119 -17.91 -28.87 6.54
CA ASN A 119 -16.95 -27.94 7.12
C ASN A 119 -17.32 -26.46 6.90
N CYS A 120 -18.21 -26.18 5.95
CA CYS A 120 -18.67 -24.83 5.64
C CYS A 120 -19.83 -24.45 6.57
N VAL A 121 -20.08 -23.16 6.74
CA VAL A 121 -21.08 -22.69 7.71
C VAL A 121 -22.14 -21.83 7.02
N THR A 122 -23.40 -22.09 7.35
CA THR A 122 -24.52 -21.23 6.99
C THR A 122 -25.14 -20.62 8.23
N VAL A 123 -25.66 -19.40 8.11
CA VAL A 123 -26.64 -18.86 9.06
C VAL A 123 -28.04 -19.15 8.54
N ASN A 124 -28.89 -19.72 9.40
CA ASN A 124 -30.30 -19.87 9.14
C ASN A 124 -31.04 -18.63 9.68
N THR A 125 -31.71 -17.87 8.83
CA THR A 125 -32.30 -16.58 9.22
C THR A 125 -33.58 -16.70 10.04
N THR A 126 -34.16 -17.91 10.15
CA THR A 126 -35.36 -18.17 10.97
C THR A 126 -35.00 -18.57 12.39
N SER A 127 -34.01 -19.45 12.55
CA SER A 127 -33.50 -19.88 13.86
C SER A 127 -32.40 -18.98 14.41
N GLU A 128 -31.87 -18.06 13.59
CA GLU A 128 -30.76 -17.16 13.90
C GLU A 128 -29.44 -17.87 14.26
N HIS A 129 -29.38 -19.19 14.03
CA HIS A 129 -28.25 -20.02 14.40
C HIS A 129 -27.38 -20.39 13.20
N TRP A 130 -26.09 -20.55 13.48
CA TRP A 130 -25.13 -21.12 12.55
C TRP A 130 -25.23 -22.63 12.53
N SER A 131 -25.06 -23.23 11.36
CA SER A 131 -25.07 -24.67 11.13
C SER A 131 -23.90 -25.07 10.24
N SER A 132 -23.34 -26.25 10.52
CA SER A 132 -22.35 -26.90 9.67
C SER A 132 -23.05 -27.53 8.47
N THR A 133 -22.58 -27.22 7.27
CA THR A 133 -23.26 -27.52 6.01
C THR A 133 -22.27 -28.03 4.97
N ASP A 134 -22.67 -29.02 4.17
CA ASP A 134 -21.80 -29.62 3.14
C ASP A 134 -21.44 -28.57 2.08
N CYS A 135 -20.14 -28.29 1.95
CA CYS A 135 -19.61 -27.23 1.09
C CYS A 135 -19.96 -27.39 -0.39
N SER A 136 -20.19 -28.62 -0.85
CA SER A 136 -20.29 -28.96 -2.27
C SER A 136 -21.68 -29.45 -2.68
N LYS A 137 -22.37 -30.15 -1.79
CA LYS A 137 -23.70 -30.74 -2.08
C LYS A 137 -24.85 -29.78 -1.85
N GLU A 138 -24.68 -28.81 -0.95
CA GLU A 138 -25.71 -27.84 -0.63
C GLU A 138 -25.53 -26.57 -1.47
N SER A 139 -26.65 -26.00 -1.91
CA SER A 139 -26.69 -24.71 -2.60
C SER A 139 -27.50 -23.73 -1.77
N ASN A 140 -26.87 -22.64 -1.34
CA ASN A 140 -27.49 -21.63 -0.49
C ASN A 140 -27.28 -20.24 -1.07
N LEU A 141 -28.10 -19.30 -0.61
CA LEU A 141 -27.87 -17.88 -0.83
C LEU A 141 -26.54 -17.49 -0.18
N PHE A 142 -25.99 -16.34 -0.56
CA PHE A 142 -24.74 -15.88 0.01
C PHE A 142 -24.66 -14.36 -0.01
N VAL A 143 -23.96 -13.82 0.98
CA VAL A 143 -23.64 -12.39 1.05
C VAL A 143 -22.14 -12.26 0.85
N CYS A 144 -21.74 -11.40 -0.07
CA CYS A 144 -20.35 -10.99 -0.20
C CYS A 144 -20.11 -9.73 0.62
N GLU A 145 -18.92 -9.62 1.21
CA GLU A 145 -18.46 -8.42 1.90
C GLU A 145 -17.20 -7.81 1.27
N LEU A 146 -17.18 -6.48 1.20
CA LEU A 146 -16.07 -5.65 0.76
C LEU A 146 -15.80 -4.59 1.86
N PRO A 147 -14.54 -4.20 2.11
CA PRO A 147 -14.28 -3.05 2.98
C PRO A 147 -14.83 -1.75 2.37
N THR A 148 -15.23 -0.83 3.24
CA THR A 148 -15.65 0.53 2.84
C THR A 148 -14.50 1.31 2.23
N THR A 149 -14.85 2.34 1.46
CA THR A 149 -13.88 3.29 0.90
C THR A 149 -14.46 4.71 0.91
N PHE A 150 -13.80 5.66 0.26
CA PHE A 150 -14.29 7.03 0.10
C PHE A 150 -14.60 7.32 -1.36
N GLU A 151 -15.51 8.28 -1.60
CA GLU A 151 -15.84 8.75 -2.94
C GLU A 151 -14.61 9.34 -3.62
N ASP A 152 -14.27 8.79 -4.78
CA ASP A 152 -13.13 9.21 -5.61
C ASP A 152 -13.47 8.93 -7.07
N ASN A 153 -12.86 9.69 -8.00
CA ASN A 153 -12.97 9.44 -9.45
C ASN A 153 -12.17 8.20 -9.90
N CYS A 154 -11.60 7.47 -8.94
CA CYS A 154 -10.84 6.27 -9.14
C CYS A 154 -11.72 5.05 -9.46
N GLN A 155 -11.33 4.28 -10.49
CA GLN A 155 -12.06 3.09 -10.91
C GLN A 155 -11.94 1.92 -9.93
N HIS A 156 -10.81 1.81 -9.22
CA HIS A 156 -10.51 0.69 -8.34
C HIS A 156 -10.26 1.19 -6.93
N ASN A 157 -11.34 1.26 -6.14
CA ASN A 157 -11.28 1.66 -4.73
C ASN A 157 -11.47 0.45 -3.82
N TYR A 158 -10.58 0.31 -2.85
CA TYR A 158 -10.61 -0.77 -1.87
C TYR A 158 -10.01 -0.31 -0.55
N ASN A 159 -10.76 -0.49 0.54
CA ASN A 159 -10.30 -0.22 1.91
C ASN A 159 -9.70 1.19 2.10
N GLY A 160 -10.39 2.21 1.60
CA GLY A 160 -9.94 3.61 1.66
C GLY A 160 -8.75 3.95 0.76
N SER A 161 -8.33 3.04 -0.13
CA SER A 161 -7.26 3.26 -1.11
C SER A 161 -7.79 3.21 -2.54
N CYS A 162 -7.24 4.06 -3.41
CA CYS A 162 -7.42 4.05 -4.85
C CYS A 162 -6.22 3.37 -5.52
N TYR A 163 -6.49 2.50 -6.50
CA TYR A 163 -5.52 1.76 -7.31
C TYR A 163 -5.60 2.19 -8.77
N ILE A 164 -4.52 2.78 -9.30
CA ILE A 164 -4.50 3.38 -10.65
C ILE A 164 -3.58 2.56 -11.55
N PRO A 165 -4.09 1.88 -12.59
CA PRO A 165 -3.27 1.07 -13.48
C PRO A 165 -2.45 1.93 -14.44
N HIS A 166 -1.20 1.53 -14.69
CA HIS A 166 -0.28 2.19 -15.62
C HIS A 166 0.40 1.21 -16.56
N VAL A 167 0.80 1.72 -17.74
CA VAL A 167 1.54 0.97 -18.76
C VAL A 167 2.95 0.58 -18.27
N ALA A 168 3.62 -0.29 -19.02
CA ALA A 168 4.92 -0.81 -18.60
C ALA A 168 6.01 0.28 -18.50
N SER A 169 6.80 0.22 -17.43
CA SER A 169 7.89 1.16 -17.13
C SER A 169 8.89 0.51 -16.17
N SER A 170 10.13 1.00 -16.11
CA SER A 170 11.11 0.55 -15.12
C SER A 170 10.66 0.93 -13.71
N PHE A 171 11.12 0.19 -12.70
CA PHE A 171 10.66 0.38 -11.32
C PHE A 171 10.79 1.83 -10.82
N ILE A 172 11.94 2.45 -11.11
CA ILE A 172 12.25 3.83 -10.72
C ILE A 172 11.29 4.83 -11.39
N ARG A 173 11.05 4.66 -12.71
CA ARG A 173 10.14 5.55 -13.43
C ARG A 173 8.69 5.30 -13.02
N ALA A 174 8.31 4.06 -12.73
CA ALA A 174 7.00 3.70 -12.21
C ALA A 174 6.72 4.37 -10.85
N GLN A 175 7.68 4.34 -9.92
CA GLN A 175 7.55 5.04 -8.64
C GLN A 175 7.41 6.55 -8.82
N ARG A 176 8.18 7.16 -9.73
CA ARG A 176 8.03 8.59 -10.03
C ARG A 176 6.63 8.94 -10.53
N THR A 177 6.09 8.15 -11.47
CA THR A 177 4.72 8.33 -11.95
C THR A 177 3.72 8.26 -10.79
N CYS A 178 3.92 7.36 -9.82
CA CYS A 178 3.04 7.30 -8.65
C CYS A 178 3.18 8.51 -7.72
N GLU A 179 4.38 9.06 -7.54
CA GLU A 179 4.61 10.28 -6.76
C GLU A 179 3.93 11.51 -7.41
N GLU A 180 3.98 11.60 -8.74
CA GLU A 180 3.25 12.63 -9.52
C GLU A 180 1.72 12.52 -9.34
N GLU A 181 1.21 11.33 -9.01
CA GLU A 181 -0.20 11.06 -8.71
C GLU A 181 -0.52 11.08 -7.19
N CYS A 182 0.35 11.68 -6.37
CA CYS A 182 0.19 11.77 -4.93
C CYS A 182 0.06 10.39 -4.25
N GLY A 183 0.82 9.40 -4.73
CA GLY A 183 0.81 8.02 -4.25
C GLY A 183 2.18 7.35 -4.33
N SER A 184 2.18 6.02 -4.29
CA SER A 184 3.38 5.19 -4.47
C SER A 184 3.00 3.89 -5.15
N LEU A 185 3.98 3.12 -5.62
CA LEU A 185 3.75 1.74 -6.01
C LEU A 185 3.09 0.94 -4.88
N VAL A 186 2.24 -0.01 -5.24
CA VAL A 186 1.35 -0.69 -4.30
C VAL A 186 2.09 -1.39 -3.16
N SER A 187 1.83 -0.98 -1.92
CA SER A 187 2.05 -1.75 -0.70
C SER A 187 0.85 -2.62 -0.37
N ILE A 188 1.08 -3.80 0.24
CA ILE A 188 0.04 -4.78 0.56
C ILE A 188 0.17 -5.20 2.03
N HIS A 189 -0.90 -5.02 2.81
CA HIS A 189 -0.94 -5.12 4.27
C HIS A 189 -1.91 -6.18 4.80
N SER A 190 -2.60 -6.90 3.93
CA SER A 190 -3.50 -7.98 4.35
C SER A 190 -3.69 -9.04 3.29
N ALA A 191 -4.18 -10.22 3.72
CA ALA A 191 -4.53 -11.30 2.79
C ALA A 191 -5.65 -10.90 1.83
N ASN A 192 -6.62 -10.09 2.28
CA ASN A 192 -7.74 -9.64 1.45
C ASN A 192 -7.30 -8.59 0.42
N GLU A 193 -6.45 -7.65 0.82
CA GLU A 193 -5.83 -6.70 -0.11
C GLU A 193 -4.93 -7.40 -1.12
N ASN A 194 -4.15 -8.41 -0.70
CA ASN A 194 -3.36 -9.23 -1.61
C ASN A 194 -4.26 -9.94 -2.63
N ARG A 195 -5.37 -10.54 -2.17
CA ARG A 195 -6.36 -11.18 -3.05
C ARG A 195 -6.93 -10.19 -4.05
N TYR A 196 -7.42 -9.04 -3.56
CA TYR A 196 -7.97 -7.95 -4.37
C TYR A 196 -6.97 -7.49 -5.45
N PHE A 197 -5.74 -7.20 -5.04
CA PHE A 197 -4.70 -6.72 -5.95
C PHE A 197 -4.33 -7.76 -7.01
N ASN A 198 -4.21 -9.05 -6.65
CA ASN A 198 -3.93 -10.10 -7.61
C ASN A 198 -5.05 -10.29 -8.65
N ILE A 199 -6.31 -9.98 -8.29
CA ILE A 199 -7.42 -9.96 -9.25
C ILE A 199 -7.27 -8.80 -10.22
N LEU A 200 -6.97 -7.58 -9.72
CA LEU A 200 -6.68 -6.42 -10.56
C LEU A 200 -5.51 -6.69 -11.51
N ALA A 201 -4.39 -7.17 -10.99
CA ALA A 201 -3.20 -7.52 -11.76
C ALA A 201 -3.51 -8.56 -12.84
N SER A 202 -4.26 -9.62 -12.52
CA SER A 202 -4.63 -10.64 -13.51
C SER A 202 -5.58 -10.14 -14.61
N THR A 203 -6.38 -9.11 -14.30
CA THR A 203 -7.32 -8.52 -15.25
C THR A 203 -6.61 -7.54 -16.18
N PHE A 204 -5.71 -6.72 -15.63
CA PHE A 204 -5.00 -5.67 -16.34
C PHE A 204 -3.74 -6.14 -17.09
N ALA A 205 -3.02 -7.10 -16.53
CA ALA A 205 -1.71 -7.55 -17.01
C ALA A 205 -1.73 -9.07 -17.26
N GLN A 206 -2.61 -9.51 -18.16
CA GLN A 206 -2.72 -10.92 -18.52
C GLN A 206 -1.36 -11.46 -18.99
N ASN A 207 -0.87 -12.51 -18.33
CA ASN A 207 0.41 -13.19 -18.62
C ASN A 207 1.66 -12.31 -18.45
N GLU A 208 1.56 -11.19 -17.74
CA GLU A 208 2.69 -10.32 -17.41
C GLU A 208 2.88 -10.24 -15.90
N GLN A 209 4.09 -9.90 -15.46
CA GLN A 209 4.33 -9.58 -14.05
C GLN A 209 4.10 -8.09 -13.82
N VAL A 210 3.57 -7.74 -12.65
CA VAL A 210 3.22 -6.37 -12.26
C VAL A 210 4.08 -5.92 -11.10
N PHE A 211 4.69 -4.73 -11.18
CA PHE A 211 5.44 -4.17 -10.05
C PHE A 211 4.50 -3.86 -8.87
N ILE A 212 4.99 -4.21 -7.67
CA ILE A 212 4.48 -3.71 -6.39
C ILE A 212 5.58 -2.89 -5.72
N GLY A 213 5.23 -2.03 -4.77
CA GLY A 213 6.17 -1.09 -4.12
C GLY A 213 7.13 -1.74 -3.13
N GLY A 214 7.34 -3.05 -3.22
CA GLY A 214 8.22 -3.78 -2.32
C GLY A 214 9.58 -4.01 -2.95
N MET A 215 10.64 -3.98 -2.13
CA MET A 215 12.00 -4.26 -2.57
C MET A 215 12.77 -5.07 -1.53
N TRP A 216 13.75 -5.84 -1.99
CA TRP A 216 14.71 -6.54 -1.14
C TRP A 216 15.88 -5.62 -0.80
N THR A 217 16.06 -5.27 0.48
CA THR A 217 17.18 -4.41 0.92
C THR A 217 18.49 -5.18 1.04
N LEU A 218 19.63 -4.48 1.14
CA LEU A 218 20.92 -5.15 1.38
C LEU A 218 21.08 -5.71 2.80
N SER A 219 20.22 -5.30 3.74
CA SER A 219 20.07 -6.00 5.03
C SER A 219 19.53 -7.44 4.87
N GLY A 220 19.17 -7.83 3.65
CA GLY A 220 18.60 -9.14 3.35
C GLY A 220 17.13 -9.26 3.73
N ARG A 221 16.44 -8.13 3.95
CA ARG A 221 15.04 -8.07 4.35
C ARG A 221 14.22 -7.25 3.35
N PRO A 222 12.97 -7.63 3.08
CA PRO A 222 12.10 -6.85 2.25
C PRO A 222 11.57 -5.59 2.98
N SER A 223 11.27 -4.54 2.22
CA SER A 223 10.65 -3.30 2.71
C SER A 223 9.76 -2.66 1.63
N TRP A 224 8.74 -1.91 2.06
CA TRP A 224 7.94 -1.08 1.16
C TRP A 224 8.61 0.28 0.93
N ILE A 225 8.61 0.78 -0.30
CA ILE A 225 9.22 2.06 -0.66
C ILE A 225 8.39 3.27 -0.22
N ASP A 226 7.11 3.06 0.06
CA ASP A 226 6.24 4.08 0.65
C ASP A 226 6.56 4.34 2.14
N GLY A 227 7.38 3.48 2.77
CA GLY A 227 7.76 3.57 4.18
C GLY A 227 6.76 2.88 5.13
N SER A 228 5.72 2.27 4.59
CA SER A 228 4.74 1.51 5.38
C SER A 228 5.37 0.26 6.02
N ARG A 229 4.72 -0.26 7.07
CA ARG A 229 5.24 -1.43 7.80
C ARG A 229 5.12 -2.70 6.96
N TRP A 230 6.12 -3.57 7.05
CA TRP A 230 6.07 -4.92 6.50
C TRP A 230 5.28 -5.86 7.43
N ASP A 231 3.95 -5.76 7.41
CA ASP A 231 3.02 -6.50 8.27
C ASP A 231 2.28 -7.66 7.55
N HIS A 232 2.51 -7.80 6.24
CA HIS A 232 2.04 -8.93 5.45
C HIS A 232 3.15 -9.41 4.51
N ASP A 233 3.28 -10.74 4.35
CA ASP A 233 4.30 -11.34 3.50
C ASP A 233 3.72 -12.49 2.68
N LYS A 234 3.95 -12.44 1.37
CA LYS A 234 3.64 -13.50 0.42
C LYS A 234 4.81 -13.78 -0.53
N ILE A 235 6.05 -13.47 -0.13
CA ILE A 235 7.22 -13.75 -0.95
C ILE A 235 7.42 -15.26 -1.08
N ASP A 236 7.61 -15.73 -2.32
CA ASP A 236 7.98 -17.12 -2.58
C ASP A 236 9.44 -17.38 -2.16
N SER A 237 9.61 -17.88 -0.93
CA SER A 237 10.92 -18.22 -0.35
C SER A 237 11.66 -19.37 -1.05
N LEU A 238 10.97 -20.16 -1.89
CA LEU A 238 11.58 -21.29 -2.58
C LEU A 238 12.30 -20.87 -3.86
N ARG A 239 12.00 -19.67 -4.38
CA ARG A 239 12.59 -19.20 -5.63
C ARG A 239 13.91 -18.46 -5.42
N LYS A 240 14.84 -18.74 -6.32
CA LYS A 240 16.09 -17.98 -6.42
C LYS A 240 15.76 -16.52 -6.73
N ARG A 241 16.39 -15.61 -6.00
CA ARG A 241 16.22 -14.17 -6.20
C ARG A 241 16.71 -13.75 -7.59
N GLU A 242 15.84 -13.08 -8.33
CA GLU A 242 16.09 -12.51 -9.66
C GLU A 242 15.91 -10.99 -9.55
N GLY A 243 16.91 -10.26 -9.08
CA GLY A 243 16.79 -8.82 -8.87
C GLY A 243 16.37 -8.43 -7.44
N ALA A 244 15.98 -7.17 -7.28
CA ALA A 244 15.64 -6.56 -5.99
C ALA A 244 14.17 -6.18 -5.86
N CYS A 245 13.50 -5.87 -6.97
CA CYS A 245 12.16 -5.30 -6.98
C CYS A 245 11.11 -6.41 -6.88
N LEU A 246 10.03 -6.19 -6.15
CA LEU A 246 8.98 -7.19 -6.01
C LEU A 246 7.91 -7.05 -7.10
N VAL A 247 7.44 -8.19 -7.57
CA VAL A 247 6.40 -8.31 -8.60
C VAL A 247 5.37 -9.37 -8.20
N VAL A 248 4.15 -9.19 -8.66
CA VAL A 248 3.12 -10.24 -8.66
C VAL A 248 2.94 -10.82 -10.06
N SER A 249 2.47 -12.06 -10.16
CA SER A 249 2.11 -12.66 -11.44
C SER A 249 0.67 -12.29 -11.81
N GLY A 250 0.47 -11.71 -13.00
CA GLY A 250 -0.87 -11.58 -13.59
C GLY A 250 -1.41 -12.91 -14.14
N GLU A 251 -0.60 -13.96 -14.22
CA GLU A 251 -0.99 -15.26 -14.76
C GLU A 251 -1.56 -16.18 -13.66
N LYS A 252 -2.79 -16.66 -13.85
CA LYS A 252 -3.45 -17.58 -12.90
C LYS A 252 -2.91 -19.03 -12.97
N SER A 253 -2.38 -19.43 -14.13
CA SER A 253 -2.01 -20.82 -14.44
C SER A 253 -0.50 -21.06 -14.49
N ASN A 254 0.33 -20.10 -14.08
CA ASN A 254 1.77 -20.27 -14.18
C ASN A 254 2.26 -21.24 -13.10
N GLU A 255 2.58 -22.48 -13.50
CA GLU A 255 3.16 -23.48 -12.58
C GLU A 255 4.48 -23.00 -11.96
N ARG A 256 5.23 -22.13 -12.65
CA ARG A 256 6.50 -21.58 -12.15
C ARG A 256 6.29 -20.40 -11.21
N GLN A 257 5.19 -19.68 -11.35
CA GLN A 257 4.85 -18.50 -10.54
C GLN A 257 3.39 -18.61 -10.08
N PRO A 258 3.13 -19.43 -9.03
CA PRO A 258 1.82 -19.51 -8.43
C PRO A 258 1.18 -18.14 -8.21
N TRP A 259 -0.06 -18.01 -8.67
CA TRP A 259 -0.84 -16.80 -8.52
C TRP A 259 -1.09 -16.50 -7.03
N GLY A 260 -1.03 -15.23 -6.64
CA GLY A 260 -1.21 -14.80 -5.24
C GLY A 260 0.08 -14.65 -4.42
N LEU A 261 1.24 -15.08 -4.94
CA LEU A 261 2.55 -14.89 -4.31
C LEU A 261 3.32 -13.72 -4.94
N TRP A 262 4.37 -13.27 -4.25
CA TRP A 262 5.28 -12.22 -4.66
C TRP A 262 6.64 -12.80 -5.03
N TYR A 263 7.28 -12.20 -6.03
CA TYR A 263 8.56 -12.64 -6.56
C TYR A 263 9.52 -11.47 -6.65
N THR A 264 10.81 -11.73 -6.53
CA THR A 264 11.82 -10.76 -6.95
C THR A 264 11.93 -10.74 -8.48
N GLY A 265 12.00 -9.55 -9.06
CA GLY A 265 12.23 -9.28 -10.47
C GLY A 265 13.32 -8.22 -10.67
N ASN A 266 13.88 -8.21 -11.88
CA ASN A 266 14.79 -7.14 -12.30
C ASN A 266 14.04 -5.80 -12.32
N CYS A 267 14.63 -4.79 -11.68
CA CYS A 267 14.10 -3.44 -11.55
C CYS A 267 14.15 -2.65 -12.86
N ASP A 268 15.06 -3.00 -13.77
CA ASP A 268 15.25 -2.31 -15.06
C ASP A 268 14.30 -2.80 -16.15
N TYR A 269 13.63 -3.93 -15.93
CA TYR A 269 12.67 -4.45 -16.90
C TYR A 269 11.39 -3.65 -16.82
N ASP A 270 10.95 -3.15 -17.98
CA ASP A 270 9.67 -2.47 -18.08
C ASP A 270 8.55 -3.45 -17.75
N ARG A 271 7.75 -3.11 -16.73
CA ARG A 271 6.60 -3.90 -16.29
C ARG A 271 5.44 -2.98 -16.00
N LYS A 272 4.23 -3.47 -16.24
CA LYS A 272 3.00 -2.80 -15.81
C LYS A 272 3.02 -2.62 -14.29
N PHE A 273 2.34 -1.59 -13.82
CA PHE A 273 2.30 -1.27 -12.39
C PHE A 273 0.98 -0.60 -12.03
N PHE A 274 0.74 -0.49 -10.73
CA PHE A 274 -0.36 0.30 -10.19
C PHE A 274 0.19 1.31 -9.20
N CYS A 275 -0.38 2.50 -9.19
CA CYS A 275 -0.18 3.48 -8.13
C CYS A 275 -1.29 3.34 -7.09
N LYS A 276 -0.90 3.39 -5.81
CA LYS A 276 -1.79 3.36 -4.65
C LYS A 276 -1.76 4.71 -3.96
N ARG A 277 -2.92 5.29 -3.69
CA ARG A 277 -3.08 6.53 -2.91
C ARG A 277 -4.33 6.47 -2.02
N PRO A 278 -4.44 7.30 -0.97
CA PRO A 278 -5.69 7.45 -0.22
C PRO A 278 -6.86 7.85 -1.13
N ALA A 279 -8.00 7.16 -0.98
CA ALA A 279 -9.22 7.47 -1.71
C ALA A 279 -9.91 8.72 -1.15
N GLY A 280 -10.53 9.49 -2.03
CA GLY A 280 -11.24 10.73 -1.71
C GLY A 280 -10.31 11.89 -1.39
N GLU A 281 -9.02 11.75 -1.66
CA GLU A 281 -8.06 12.87 -1.62
C GLU A 281 -7.78 13.36 -3.03
N LYS A 282 -8.08 14.64 -3.28
CA LYS A 282 -7.68 15.26 -4.54
C LYS A 282 -6.17 15.40 -4.53
N CYS A 283 -5.51 14.89 -5.55
CA CYS A 283 -4.10 15.16 -5.75
C CYS A 283 -3.93 16.65 -5.99
N ASN A 284 -3.24 17.31 -5.06
CA ASN A 284 -2.81 18.68 -5.21
C ASN A 284 -1.29 18.67 -5.02
N PRO A 285 -0.51 18.76 -6.12
CA PRO A 285 0.94 18.72 -6.03
C PRO A 285 1.50 19.89 -5.19
N ASP A 286 0.73 20.96 -5.00
CA ASP A 286 1.12 22.12 -4.17
C ASP A 286 0.63 22.02 -2.70
N ARG A 287 -0.03 20.92 -2.30
CA ARG A 287 -0.51 20.75 -0.91
C ARG A 287 0.67 20.45 0.01
N PRO A 288 0.84 21.18 1.13
CA PRO A 288 1.78 20.79 2.18
C PRO A 288 1.43 19.39 2.69
N GLU A 289 2.40 18.46 2.65
CA GLU A 289 2.28 17.08 3.11
C GLU A 289 1.78 16.98 4.57
N ASP A 290 1.14 15.85 4.87
CA ASP A 290 0.49 15.47 6.13
C ASP A 290 1.41 15.65 7.38
N PRO A 291 0.88 15.87 8.60
CA PRO A 291 1.59 16.49 9.72
C PRO A 291 2.55 15.58 10.48
N THR A 292 2.95 14.43 9.94
CA THR A 292 4.25 13.85 10.29
C THR A 292 5.25 14.45 9.33
N PRO A 293 5.83 15.63 9.61
CA PRO A 293 6.77 16.24 8.68
C PRO A 293 7.88 15.22 8.42
N PRO A 294 8.18 14.91 7.14
CA PRO A 294 9.36 14.13 6.83
C PRO A 294 10.56 14.79 7.50
N VAL A 295 11.53 13.99 7.97
CA VAL A 295 12.72 14.56 8.58
C VAL A 295 13.40 15.45 7.53
N LEU A 296 13.30 16.76 7.76
CA LEU A 296 13.76 17.80 6.86
C LEU A 296 15.21 18.11 7.20
N TYR A 297 16.10 17.84 6.26
CA TYR A 297 17.52 18.11 6.41
C TYR A 297 17.88 19.33 5.57
N THR A 298 18.36 20.37 6.26
CA THR A 298 18.88 21.59 5.65
C THR A 298 20.37 21.42 5.27
N CYS A 299 20.94 22.43 4.62
CA CYS A 299 22.31 22.39 4.13
C CYS A 299 23.37 22.20 5.23
N ASN A 300 24.52 21.63 4.87
CA ASN A 300 25.68 21.45 5.75
C ASN A 300 25.34 20.66 7.02
N THR A 301 24.35 19.78 6.90
CA THR A 301 23.94 18.86 7.95
C THR A 301 24.98 17.76 8.14
N THR A 302 24.93 17.11 9.31
CA THR A 302 25.70 15.90 9.59
C THR A 302 25.30 14.74 8.65
N ILE A 303 25.97 13.60 8.79
CA ILE A 303 25.62 12.34 8.13
C ILE A 303 24.12 12.04 8.25
N LEU A 304 23.43 11.94 7.11
CA LEU A 304 21.99 11.69 6.99
C LEU A 304 21.75 10.20 6.81
N VAL A 305 21.23 9.52 7.85
CA VAL A 305 21.02 8.05 7.82
C VAL A 305 19.55 7.65 7.75
N THR A 306 18.66 8.50 8.28
CA THR A 306 17.22 8.20 8.33
C THR A 306 16.55 8.80 7.10
N GLN A 307 15.80 7.98 6.35
CA GLN A 307 15.03 8.41 5.18
C GLN A 307 14.29 9.71 5.44
N GLY A 308 14.35 10.65 4.51
CA GLY A 308 13.80 11.99 4.70
C GLY A 308 13.90 12.85 3.45
N LEU A 309 13.65 14.14 3.64
CA LEU A 309 13.68 15.15 2.59
C LEU A 309 14.93 16.03 2.76
N ILE A 310 15.75 16.13 1.72
CA ILE A 310 16.75 17.19 1.61
C ILE A 310 16.14 18.36 0.83
N ILE A 311 16.35 19.58 1.33
CA ILE A 311 15.78 20.80 0.73
C ILE A 311 16.88 21.81 0.45
N ALA A 312 16.76 22.57 -0.63
CA ALA A 312 17.64 23.71 -0.87
C ALA A 312 17.58 24.72 0.29
N PRO A 313 18.69 25.40 0.60
CA PRO A 313 18.65 26.51 1.55
C PRO A 313 17.75 27.65 1.03
N PRO A 314 17.12 28.43 1.93
CA PRO A 314 16.36 29.61 1.53
C PRO A 314 17.28 30.64 0.85
N ILE A 315 16.95 31.02 -0.38
CA ILE A 315 17.72 31.99 -1.18
C ILE A 315 17.29 33.41 -0.76
N THR A 316 18.01 34.03 0.18
CA THR A 316 17.75 35.41 0.63
C THR A 316 18.89 36.35 0.22
N GLU A 317 18.57 37.64 -0.02
CA GLU A 317 19.58 38.67 -0.35
C GLU A 317 20.70 38.78 0.71
N ALA A 318 20.39 38.46 1.96
CA ALA A 318 21.31 38.58 3.09
C ALA A 318 22.05 37.29 3.47
N GLY A 319 21.85 36.17 2.76
CA GLY A 319 22.43 34.90 3.20
C GLY A 319 22.27 33.72 2.26
N LEU A 320 23.14 33.65 1.25
CA LEU A 320 24.00 32.48 1.11
C LEU A 320 25.41 32.95 1.48
N GLU A 321 25.71 33.12 2.78
CA GLU A 321 27.12 33.28 3.21
C GLU A 321 28.00 32.12 2.71
N HIS A 322 27.36 31.00 2.34
CA HIS A 322 27.98 29.91 1.62
C HIS A 322 27.15 29.66 0.36
N GLY A 323 27.56 30.21 -0.80
CA GLY A 323 27.02 29.88 -2.13
C GLY A 323 27.20 28.40 -2.53
N PHE A 324 27.48 27.53 -1.55
CA PHE A 324 27.78 26.12 -1.66
C PHE A 324 27.14 25.40 -0.48
N CYS A 325 26.37 24.36 -0.75
CA CYS A 325 25.69 23.51 0.20
C CYS A 325 25.93 22.05 -0.17
N TYR A 326 26.04 21.19 0.84
CA TYR A 326 26.22 19.76 0.61
C TYR A 326 25.42 18.90 1.59
N TYR A 327 25.13 17.67 1.15
CA TYR A 327 24.39 16.64 1.89
C TYR A 327 25.15 15.32 1.81
N HIS A 328 25.46 14.76 2.97
CA HIS A 328 26.10 13.46 3.11
C HIS A 328 25.02 12.41 3.43
N ILE A 329 24.52 11.73 2.40
CA ILE A 329 23.46 10.73 2.56
C ILE A 329 24.07 9.34 2.69
N TYR A 330 23.66 8.62 3.72
CA TYR A 330 24.08 7.27 3.98
C TYR A 330 22.87 6.37 4.28
N THR A 331 23.01 5.10 3.97
CA THR A 331 22.09 4.03 4.42
C THR A 331 22.85 3.08 5.34
N VAL A 332 22.11 2.36 6.16
CA VAL A 332 22.70 1.36 7.05
C VAL A 332 23.12 0.14 6.22
N GLY A 333 24.36 -0.32 6.40
CA GLY A 333 24.90 -1.48 5.68
C GLY A 333 25.41 -1.10 4.29
N SER A 334 25.17 -1.94 3.28
CA SER A 334 25.63 -1.73 1.91
C SER A 334 24.55 -1.19 0.96
N SER A 335 23.32 -0.99 1.44
CA SER A 335 22.13 -0.61 0.64
C SER A 335 22.37 0.60 -0.25
N SER A 336 22.01 0.55 -1.52
CA SER A 336 22.00 1.75 -2.37
C SER A 336 21.03 2.82 -1.83
N ILE A 337 21.14 4.03 -2.36
CA ILE A 337 20.27 5.17 -2.06
C ILE A 337 19.51 5.51 -3.34
N MET A 338 18.18 5.63 -3.25
CA MET A 338 17.35 6.24 -4.30
C MET A 338 17.02 7.65 -3.88
N LEU A 339 17.37 8.62 -4.72
CA LEU A 339 17.10 10.04 -4.51
C LEU A 339 16.08 10.50 -5.57
N THR A 340 14.84 10.73 -5.15
CA THR A 340 13.80 11.27 -6.04
C THR A 340 13.60 12.75 -5.80
N PHE A 341 13.78 13.56 -6.83
CA PHE A 341 13.44 14.97 -6.77
C PHE A 341 11.94 15.13 -6.91
N THR A 342 11.31 15.77 -5.94
CA THR A 342 9.87 16.05 -5.94
C THR A 342 9.58 17.47 -6.44
N GLN A 343 10.53 18.38 -6.30
CA GLN A 343 10.45 19.76 -6.77
C GLN A 343 11.80 20.24 -7.27
N LEU A 344 11.83 20.89 -8.44
CA LEU A 344 13.01 21.53 -9.01
C LEU A 344 12.62 22.91 -9.58
N ASP A 345 13.17 23.95 -8.97
CA ASP A 345 13.03 25.34 -9.40
C ASP A 345 14.36 26.08 -9.19
N MET A 346 15.29 25.84 -10.10
CA MET A 346 16.67 26.31 -10.08
C MET A 346 17.02 27.15 -11.31
N HIS A 347 17.73 28.27 -11.13
CA HIS A 347 18.16 29.09 -12.25
C HIS A 347 19.20 28.34 -13.13
N PRO A 348 18.98 28.21 -14.45
CA PRO A 348 19.79 27.33 -15.31
C PRO A 348 21.28 27.71 -15.39
N ASN A 349 21.62 28.99 -15.22
CA ASN A 349 23.01 29.48 -15.32
C ASN A 349 23.67 29.78 -13.97
N TYR A 350 22.91 29.76 -12.87
CA TYR A 350 23.38 30.26 -11.58
C TYR A 350 23.26 29.23 -10.47
N HIS A 351 22.40 28.24 -10.64
CA HIS A 351 22.21 27.14 -9.71
C HIS A 351 22.74 25.86 -10.34
N GLU A 352 23.63 25.19 -9.63
CA GLU A 352 24.21 23.91 -10.04
C GLU A 352 23.96 22.87 -8.96
N LEU A 353 23.32 21.77 -9.33
CA LEU A 353 22.99 20.68 -8.44
C LEU A 353 23.62 19.40 -8.98
N ASN A 354 24.50 18.78 -8.21
CA ASN A 354 25.21 17.56 -8.59
C ASN A 354 24.98 16.47 -7.55
N ALA A 355 24.80 15.24 -8.02
CA ALA A 355 24.75 14.04 -7.18
C ALA A 355 25.89 13.09 -7.55
N TYR A 356 26.64 12.64 -6.56
CA TYR A 356 27.82 11.80 -6.69
C TYR A 356 27.58 10.44 -6.01
N ASP A 357 28.09 9.39 -6.64
CA ASP A 357 28.01 8.00 -6.20
C ASP A 357 29.18 7.68 -5.25
N GLY A 358 29.04 8.12 -4.00
CA GLY A 358 30.06 7.99 -2.95
C GLY A 358 29.93 9.08 -1.89
N ASP A 359 31.03 9.37 -1.18
CA ASP A 359 31.03 10.20 0.03
C ASP A 359 31.46 11.66 -0.18
N SER A 360 31.89 12.04 -1.39
CA SER A 360 32.53 13.33 -1.68
C SER A 360 32.49 13.71 -3.17
N GLU A 361 32.85 14.95 -3.51
CA GLU A 361 32.94 15.43 -4.93
C GLU A 361 33.96 14.66 -5.78
N ASN A 362 34.89 13.94 -5.14
CA ASN A 362 35.87 13.09 -5.85
C ASN A 362 35.27 11.75 -6.30
N SER A 363 34.05 11.43 -5.85
CA SER A 363 33.32 10.23 -6.22
C SER A 363 32.74 10.36 -7.64
N ARG A 364 32.28 9.25 -8.22
CA ARG A 364 31.73 9.23 -9.59
C ARG A 364 30.48 10.11 -9.67
N LEU A 365 30.47 11.11 -10.54
CA LEU A 365 29.28 11.92 -10.79
C LEU A 365 28.15 11.05 -11.39
N ILE A 366 26.99 11.01 -10.73
CA ILE A 366 25.79 10.32 -11.23
C ILE A 366 25.13 11.16 -12.30
N SER A 367 24.80 12.41 -11.94
CA SER A 367 24.13 13.36 -12.83
C SER A 367 24.30 14.78 -12.30
N THR A 368 24.40 15.73 -13.23
CA THR A 368 24.08 17.14 -12.96
C THR A 368 22.59 17.32 -13.21
N ILE A 369 21.86 17.84 -12.22
CA ILE A 369 20.41 17.98 -12.25
C ILE A 369 20.06 19.37 -12.76
N HIS A 370 19.24 19.42 -13.82
CA HIS A 370 18.71 20.65 -14.40
C HIS A 370 17.18 20.66 -14.33
N ASN A 371 16.55 21.84 -14.35
CA ASN A 371 15.12 22.05 -14.11
C ASN A 371 14.14 21.24 -14.96
N TYR A 372 14.57 20.69 -16.08
CA TYR A 372 13.65 20.22 -17.11
C TYR A 372 12.95 18.90 -16.78
N ASN A 373 13.46 18.10 -15.85
CA ASN A 373 12.82 16.85 -15.41
C ASN A 373 13.27 16.53 -13.99
N SER A 374 12.35 16.44 -13.03
CA SER A 374 12.59 15.86 -11.70
C SER A 374 13.10 14.43 -11.83
N PRO A 375 14.44 14.19 -11.73
CA PRO A 375 14.95 12.86 -11.96
C PRO A 375 14.81 12.04 -10.67
N THR A 376 15.02 10.74 -10.82
CA THR A 376 15.23 9.83 -9.71
C THR A 376 16.58 9.19 -9.97
N LEU A 377 17.49 9.35 -9.03
CA LEU A 377 18.88 8.91 -9.12
C LEU A 377 19.10 7.75 -8.16
N THR A 378 20.05 6.88 -8.48
CA THR A 378 20.44 5.77 -7.61
C THR A 378 21.95 5.70 -7.45
N SER A 379 22.41 5.41 -6.24
CA SER A 379 23.82 5.11 -5.96
C SER A 379 24.12 3.62 -6.14
N SER A 380 25.37 3.28 -6.37
CA SER A 380 25.86 1.90 -6.43
C SER A 380 26.13 1.28 -5.05
N GLY A 381 26.25 2.12 -4.00
CA GLY A 381 26.48 1.69 -2.62
C GLY A 381 25.79 2.59 -1.60
N ASN A 382 26.18 2.47 -0.33
CA ASN A 382 25.51 3.10 0.81
C ASN A 382 25.84 4.56 1.07
N ALA A 383 26.49 5.24 0.13
CA ALA A 383 26.82 6.65 0.22
C ALA A 383 26.41 7.39 -1.05
N MET A 384 25.76 8.53 -0.89
CA MET A 384 25.47 9.48 -1.94
C MET A 384 25.79 10.89 -1.44
N PHE A 385 26.59 11.62 -2.20
CA PHE A 385 26.95 12.99 -1.87
C PHE A 385 26.25 13.94 -2.83
N VAL A 386 25.51 14.91 -2.30
CA VAL A 386 24.76 15.88 -3.11
C VAL A 386 25.28 17.27 -2.82
N THR A 387 25.56 18.06 -3.86
CA THR A 387 26.01 19.44 -3.72
C THR A 387 25.10 20.39 -4.47
N PHE A 388 24.79 21.52 -3.87
CA PHE A 388 24.06 22.63 -4.47
C PHE A 388 24.89 23.90 -4.41
N ARG A 389 25.11 24.55 -5.55
CA ARG A 389 25.85 25.81 -5.68
C ARG A 389 24.91 26.90 -6.19
N SER A 390 24.97 28.08 -5.58
CA SER A 390 24.23 29.28 -6.02
C SER A 390 25.13 30.51 -5.92
N ASN A 391 25.03 31.40 -6.91
CA ASN A 391 25.75 32.68 -6.89
C ASN A 391 25.01 33.80 -6.12
N GLY A 392 23.85 33.50 -5.52
CA GLY A 392 23.09 34.43 -4.66
C GLY A 392 22.36 35.57 -5.39
N THR A 393 22.41 35.68 -6.71
CA THR A 393 21.86 36.85 -7.43
C THR A 393 20.39 36.74 -7.80
N SER A 394 19.76 35.58 -7.67
CA SER A 394 18.38 35.34 -8.13
C SER A 394 17.48 34.80 -7.02
N THR A 395 16.73 35.68 -6.37
CA THR A 395 15.80 35.35 -5.26
C THR A 395 14.47 34.73 -5.71
N ASN A 396 14.20 34.70 -7.02
CA ASN A 396 12.91 34.24 -7.57
C ASN A 396 12.85 32.72 -7.83
N TRP A 397 13.73 31.94 -7.22
CA TRP A 397 13.85 30.49 -7.44
C TRP A 397 13.76 29.77 -6.10
N PHE A 398 12.89 28.76 -6.01
CA PHE A 398 12.62 28.05 -4.75
C PHE A 398 13.62 26.93 -4.44
N GLY A 399 14.51 26.59 -5.37
CA GLY A 399 15.56 25.58 -5.18
C GLY A 399 15.07 24.18 -5.51
N PHE A 400 15.19 23.23 -4.58
CA PHE A 400 14.80 21.84 -4.82
C PHE A 400 14.32 21.16 -3.55
N HIS A 401 13.47 20.15 -3.72
CA HIS A 401 13.14 19.15 -2.71
C HIS A 401 13.47 17.77 -3.27
N ALA A 402 14.16 16.95 -2.49
CA ALA A 402 14.46 15.58 -2.87
C ALA A 402 14.30 14.61 -1.70
N ARG A 403 13.56 13.53 -1.92
CA ARG A 403 13.38 12.44 -0.97
C ARG A 403 14.43 11.39 -1.20
N PHE A 404 15.11 10.95 -0.14
CA PHE A 404 16.02 9.81 -0.22
C PHE A 404 15.46 8.61 0.53
N THR A 405 15.52 7.45 -0.13
CA THR A 405 15.09 6.16 0.40
C THR A 405 16.16 5.11 0.18
N GLU A 406 16.09 4.05 0.98
CA GLU A 406 16.97 2.89 0.83
C GLU A 406 16.56 2.11 -0.43
N PHE A 407 17.55 1.76 -1.25
CA PHE A 407 17.40 1.11 -2.54
C PHE A 407 18.37 -0.06 -2.70
N TYR A 408 18.08 -1.03 -3.54
CA TYR A 408 19.04 -2.10 -3.85
C TYR A 408 19.10 -2.32 -5.35
N PHE A 409 20.29 -2.19 -5.92
CA PHE A 409 20.58 -2.60 -7.28
C PHE A 409 21.26 -3.97 -7.26
N ALA A 410 20.53 -5.03 -7.59
CA ALA A 410 21.12 -6.34 -7.84
C ALA A 410 21.83 -6.31 -9.21
N SER A 411 23.02 -5.70 -9.27
CA SER A 411 23.88 -5.83 -10.44
C SER A 411 24.18 -7.33 -10.68
N PRO A 412 24.28 -7.79 -11.95
CA PRO A 412 24.55 -9.19 -12.29
C PRO A 412 25.82 -9.78 -11.66
N MET A 413 26.72 -8.98 -11.08
CA MET A 413 27.90 -9.48 -10.36
C MET A 413 27.57 -10.26 -9.07
N ASN A 414 26.37 -10.13 -8.51
CA ASN A 414 25.94 -10.97 -7.38
C ASN A 414 25.52 -12.40 -7.79
N LYS A 415 25.79 -12.83 -9.05
CA LYS A 415 25.71 -14.24 -9.46
C LYS A 415 26.96 -15.07 -9.12
N LEU A 416 27.97 -14.50 -8.47
CA LEU A 416 29.20 -15.23 -8.07
C LEU A 416 29.25 -15.66 -6.59
N LEU A 417 28.10 -15.68 -5.92
CA LEU A 417 27.86 -16.50 -4.72
C LEU A 417 26.69 -17.45 -5.01
#